data_AF-A0AAU6SBR3-F1
#
_entry.id   AF-A0AAU6SBR3-F1
#
_cell.length_a   1.000
_cell.length_b   1.000
_cell.length_c   1.000
_cell.angle_alpha   90.00
_cell.angle_beta   90.00
_cell.angle_gamma   90.00
#
_symmetry.space_group_name_H-M   'P 1'
#
loop_
_entity.id
_entity.type
_entity.pdbx_description
1 polymer ?
#
loop_
_entity_poly.entity_id
_entity_poly.type
_entity_poly.pdbx_seq_one_letter_code
_entity_poly.pdbx_strand_id
1 'polypeptide(L)'
;MIEAVPHSVDEPRRPKDARSLVHRLAVSDGPLASYVRKRIATEFDYACVSHPDELDDVERGVTIGGLVKRNSRRYEKDDRHDVGDATRWVLGGDTEARLEALLERRREAKAAMEEAASRDAEADSLRQNAVTRRDVFTRVSAFTWDQVDLASAAAVTKARRDELRALTSRSGTLRDVRGPLRLHFDLEEAICALEWGPPQGCVDGEDPFADETRSRSSSPTCAVSSKATGPTSRPPVRSSASPCCSA
;
A
#
# COMPACT_ATOMS: atom_id res chain seq x y z
N MET A 1 -28.29 35.87 3.95
CA MET A 1 -29.69 36.28 4.18
C MET A 1 -29.93 36.15 5.68
N ILE A 2 -30.15 37.27 6.37
CA ILE A 2 -30.39 37.27 7.83
C ILE A 2 -31.90 37.37 8.00
N GLU A 3 -32.51 36.38 8.66
CA GLU A 3 -33.93 36.39 8.98
C GLU A 3 -34.14 37.00 10.37
N ALA A 4 -35.05 37.96 10.48
CA ALA A 4 -35.34 38.64 11.74
C ALA A 4 -36.27 37.78 12.61
N VAL A 5 -35.89 37.56 13.87
CA VAL A 5 -36.74 36.87 14.85
C VAL A 5 -37.72 37.87 15.46
N PRO A 6 -39.04 37.61 15.40
CA PRO A 6 -40.02 38.52 15.98
C PRO A 6 -39.90 38.54 17.51
N HIS A 7 -40.19 39.71 18.11
CA HIS A 7 -40.03 39.94 19.55
C HIS A 7 -41.13 39.26 20.38
N SER A 8 -42.24 38.89 19.73
CA SER A 8 -43.30 38.05 20.29
C SER A 8 -43.60 36.90 19.31
N VAL A 9 -43.83 35.72 19.88
CA VAL A 9 -44.12 34.50 19.12
C VAL A 9 -45.42 33.92 19.66
N ASP A 10 -46.46 33.86 18.81
CA ASP A 10 -47.72 33.19 19.18
C ASP A 10 -47.52 31.69 19.43
N GLU A 11 -48.50 31.07 20.10
CA GLU A 11 -48.45 29.66 20.42
C GLU A 11 -48.39 28.79 19.14
N PRO A 12 -47.51 27.75 19.10
CA PRO A 12 -47.42 26.85 17.96
C PRO A 12 -48.74 26.13 17.68
N ARG A 13 -49.10 26.01 16.40
CA ARG A 13 -50.25 25.22 15.96
C ARG A 13 -50.08 23.76 16.37
N ARG A 14 -51.16 23.11 16.79
CA ARG A 14 -51.15 21.66 17.05
C ARG A 14 -50.94 20.89 15.73
N PRO A 15 -50.06 19.86 15.71
CA PRO A 15 -49.91 18.97 14.56
C PRO A 15 -51.24 18.32 14.15
N LYS A 16 -51.45 18.11 12.85
CA LYS A 16 -52.70 17.50 12.35
C LYS A 16 -52.72 15.98 12.55
N ASP A 17 -51.57 15.33 12.34
CA ASP A 17 -51.41 13.87 12.41
C ASP A 17 -50.69 13.47 13.70
N ALA A 18 -51.14 12.39 14.35
CA ALA A 18 -50.51 11.84 15.55
C ALA A 18 -49.08 11.34 15.29
N ARG A 19 -48.74 11.00 14.04
CA ARG A 19 -47.42 10.55 13.60
C ARG A 19 -46.52 11.71 13.16
N SER A 20 -46.92 12.95 13.42
CA SER A 20 -46.17 14.13 12.98
C SER A 20 -44.73 14.16 13.52
N LEU A 21 -43.80 14.56 12.66
CA LEU A 21 -42.38 14.75 12.97
C LEU A 21 -42.17 15.73 14.13
N VAL A 22 -43.08 16.68 14.31
CA VAL A 22 -43.07 17.64 15.43
C VAL A 22 -43.00 16.92 16.78
N HIS A 23 -43.63 15.75 16.91
CA HIS A 23 -43.62 14.95 18.15
C HIS A 23 -42.31 14.21 18.39
N ARG A 24 -41.43 14.12 17.39
CA ARG A 24 -40.13 13.43 17.48
C ARG A 24 -38.97 14.39 17.76
N LEU A 25 -39.22 15.70 17.80
CA LEU A 25 -38.21 16.71 18.04
C LEU A 25 -38.33 17.29 19.44
N ALA A 26 -37.21 17.34 20.16
CA ALA A 26 -37.07 18.11 21.38
C ALA A 26 -36.28 19.38 21.07
N VAL A 27 -36.84 20.54 21.43
CA VAL A 27 -36.17 21.84 21.28
C VAL A 27 -35.61 22.24 22.63
N SER A 28 -34.28 22.38 22.71
CA SER A 28 -33.58 22.85 23.90
C SER A 28 -34.09 24.22 24.34
N ASP A 29 -34.02 24.47 25.65
CA ASP A 29 -34.42 25.75 26.21
C ASP A 29 -33.48 26.87 25.80
N GLY A 30 -34.02 28.08 25.65
CA GLY A 30 -33.26 29.26 25.29
C GLY A 30 -34.13 30.41 24.76
N PRO A 31 -33.52 31.58 24.50
CA PRO A 31 -34.26 32.77 24.08
C PRO A 31 -35.07 32.60 22.79
N LEU A 32 -34.64 31.69 21.92
CA LEU A 32 -35.25 31.44 20.61
C LEU A 32 -36.14 30.18 20.58
N ALA A 33 -36.29 29.49 21.72
CA ALA A 33 -36.98 28.19 21.75
C ALA A 33 -38.44 28.28 21.28
N SER A 34 -39.15 29.33 21.69
CA SER A 34 -40.54 29.58 21.26
C SER A 34 -40.65 29.78 19.75
N TYR A 35 -39.76 30.59 19.17
CA TYR A 35 -39.68 30.83 17.73
C TYR A 35 -39.43 29.54 16.94
N VAL A 36 -38.44 28.74 17.37
CA VAL A 36 -38.10 27.47 16.72
C VAL A 36 -39.27 26.48 16.81
N ARG A 37 -39.94 26.35 17.97
CA ARG A 37 -41.13 25.49 18.12
C ARG A 37 -42.26 25.91 17.18
N LYS A 38 -42.55 27.21 17.05
CA LYS A 38 -43.56 27.73 16.10
C LYS A 38 -43.20 27.38 14.65
N ARG A 39 -41.93 27.55 14.28
CA ARG A 39 -41.47 27.24 12.92
C ARG A 39 -41.57 25.76 12.60
N ILE A 40 -41.12 24.89 13.51
CA ILE A 40 -41.24 23.44 13.38
C ILE A 40 -42.71 23.02 13.19
N ALA A 41 -43.62 23.55 14.01
CA ALA A 41 -45.04 23.24 13.93
C ALA A 41 -45.72 23.74 12.63
N THR A 42 -45.19 24.81 12.02
CA THR A 42 -45.78 25.44 10.84
C THR A 42 -45.22 24.84 9.54
N GLU A 43 -43.91 24.68 9.46
CA GLU A 43 -43.21 24.27 8.23
C GLU A 43 -42.97 22.75 8.16
N PHE A 44 -42.83 22.09 9.31
CA PHE A 44 -42.35 20.71 9.42
C PHE A 44 -43.37 19.72 10.01
N ASP A 45 -44.66 20.01 9.91
CA ASP A 45 -45.77 19.08 10.23
C ASP A 45 -45.89 17.98 9.14
N TYR A 46 -44.89 17.10 9.06
CA TYR A 46 -44.85 15.92 8.17
C TYR A 46 -45.21 14.66 8.95
N ALA A 47 -46.10 13.83 8.41
CA ALA A 47 -46.38 12.51 9.00
C ALA A 47 -45.19 11.55 8.76
N CYS A 48 -44.64 10.98 9.82
CA CYS A 48 -43.60 9.95 9.71
C CYS A 48 -44.24 8.59 9.42
N VAL A 49 -43.94 8.02 8.26
CA VAL A 49 -44.47 6.72 7.80
C VAL A 49 -43.35 5.70 7.66
N SER A 50 -43.69 4.41 7.76
CA SER A 50 -42.72 3.33 7.68
C SER A 50 -42.47 2.91 6.23
N HIS A 51 -43.52 2.89 5.40
CA HIS A 51 -43.42 2.49 4.01
C HIS A 51 -43.80 3.62 3.03
N PRO A 52 -43.19 3.70 1.83
CA PRO A 52 -43.53 4.71 0.83
C PRO A 52 -45.01 4.71 0.44
N ASP A 53 -45.67 3.56 0.42
CA ASP A 53 -47.09 3.43 0.04
C ASP A 53 -48.03 4.21 0.97
N GLU A 54 -47.69 4.31 2.26
CA GLU A 54 -48.45 5.10 3.23
C GLU A 54 -48.38 6.61 2.97
N LEU A 55 -47.47 7.08 2.10
CA LEU A 55 -47.38 8.50 1.75
C LEU A 55 -48.62 8.97 0.98
N ASP A 56 -49.35 8.09 0.32
CA ASP A 56 -50.52 8.47 -0.47
C ASP A 56 -51.69 8.93 0.41
N ASP A 57 -51.80 8.37 1.63
CA ASP A 57 -52.85 8.69 2.60
C ASP A 57 -52.61 10.01 3.36
N VAL A 58 -51.43 10.62 3.21
CA VAL A 58 -51.05 11.84 3.94
C VAL A 58 -50.82 13.03 3.00
N GLU A 59 -51.17 14.24 3.47
CA GLU A 59 -50.92 15.48 2.72
C GLU A 59 -49.41 15.77 2.58
N ARG A 60 -48.67 15.53 3.68
CA ARG A 60 -47.21 15.67 3.80
C ARG A 60 -46.67 14.51 4.62
N GLY A 61 -45.60 13.88 4.14
CA GLY A 61 -45.03 12.73 4.84
C GLY A 61 -43.53 12.55 4.57
N VAL A 62 -42.88 11.80 5.46
CA VAL A 62 -41.47 11.43 5.35
C VAL A 62 -41.28 9.97 5.74
N THR A 63 -40.49 9.24 4.96
CA THR A 63 -40.12 7.86 5.26
C THR A 63 -38.78 7.80 6.01
N ILE A 64 -38.50 6.66 6.66
CA ILE A 64 -37.18 6.40 7.25
C ILE A 64 -36.05 6.38 6.20
N GLY A 65 -36.38 6.05 4.94
CA GLY A 65 -35.45 6.07 3.80
C GLY A 65 -35.27 7.44 3.14
N GLY A 66 -35.70 8.53 3.78
CA GLY A 66 -35.45 9.89 3.31
C GLY A 66 -36.34 10.37 2.15
N LEU A 67 -37.40 9.63 1.80
CA LEU A 67 -38.37 10.09 0.80
C LEU A 67 -39.33 11.08 1.47
N VAL A 68 -39.43 12.30 0.93
CA VAL A 68 -40.24 13.39 1.46
C VAL A 68 -41.35 13.76 0.48
N LYS A 69 -42.62 13.64 0.89
CA LYS A 69 -43.78 14.19 0.20
C LYS A 69 -44.08 15.58 0.74
N ARG A 70 -43.80 16.63 -0.05
CA ARG A 70 -44.04 18.04 0.35
C ARG A 70 -45.48 18.50 0.16
N ASN A 71 -46.16 17.93 -0.83
CA ASN A 71 -47.57 18.13 -1.12
C ASN A 71 -48.07 16.93 -1.95
N SER A 72 -49.35 16.92 -2.32
CA SER A 72 -49.97 15.85 -3.11
C SER A 72 -49.32 15.54 -4.45
N ARG A 73 -48.48 16.44 -5.00
CA ARG A 73 -47.86 16.30 -6.34
C ARG A 73 -46.33 16.29 -6.33
N ARG A 74 -45.68 16.45 -5.18
CA ARG A 74 -44.23 16.63 -5.11
C ARG A 74 -43.59 15.72 -4.07
N TYR A 75 -42.83 14.75 -4.59
CA TYR A 75 -41.98 13.85 -3.84
C TYR A 75 -40.52 14.23 -4.10
N GLU A 76 -39.69 14.20 -3.07
CA GLU A 76 -38.29 14.55 -3.11
C GLU A 76 -37.49 13.47 -2.40
N LYS A 77 -36.44 12.98 -3.06
CA LYS A 77 -35.48 12.01 -2.52
C LYS A 77 -34.09 12.57 -2.79
N ASP A 78 -33.33 12.88 -1.73
CA ASP A 78 -31.95 13.35 -1.87
C ASP A 78 -31.00 12.17 -1.74
N ASP A 79 -30.54 11.67 -2.89
CA ASP A 79 -29.67 10.49 -3.00
C ASP A 79 -28.17 10.85 -3.08
N ARG A 80 -27.80 12.11 -2.81
CA ARG A 80 -26.38 12.52 -2.79
C ARG A 80 -25.60 11.82 -1.68
N HIS A 81 -26.27 11.42 -0.62
CA HIS A 81 -25.69 10.75 0.53
C HIS A 81 -26.61 9.63 0.97
N ASP A 82 -26.02 8.55 1.47
CA ASP A 82 -26.81 7.50 2.09
C ASP A 82 -27.48 8.04 3.37
N VAL A 83 -28.74 7.67 3.58
CA VAL A 83 -29.52 8.06 4.77
C VAL A 83 -28.90 7.46 6.04
N GLY A 84 -28.22 6.32 5.90
CA GLY A 84 -27.46 5.67 6.96
C GLY A 84 -26.13 6.36 7.32
N ASP A 85 -25.68 7.37 6.57
CA ASP A 85 -24.43 8.07 6.86
C ASP A 85 -24.57 8.99 8.08
N ALA A 86 -24.24 8.45 9.26
CA ALA A 86 -24.24 9.18 10.53
C ALA A 86 -23.33 10.42 10.53
N THR A 87 -22.35 10.51 9.61
CA THR A 87 -21.49 11.71 9.51
C THR A 87 -22.24 12.93 9.01
N ARG A 88 -23.40 12.73 8.37
CA ARG A 88 -24.26 13.77 7.79
C ARG A 88 -25.45 14.15 8.66
N TRP A 89 -25.74 13.39 9.72
CA TRP A 89 -26.84 13.73 10.61
C TRP A 89 -26.58 15.05 11.33
N VAL A 90 -27.54 15.98 11.19
CA VAL A 90 -27.47 17.35 11.76
C VAL A 90 -28.31 17.48 13.03
N LEU A 91 -29.39 16.71 13.13
CA LEU A 91 -30.29 16.71 14.29
C LEU A 91 -29.86 15.63 15.29
N GLY A 92 -29.87 15.97 16.57
CA GLY A 92 -29.49 15.08 17.66
C GLY A 92 -28.49 15.75 18.60
N GLY A 93 -28.76 15.75 19.90
CA GLY A 93 -27.82 16.26 20.91
C GLY A 93 -26.68 15.29 21.19
N ASP A 94 -26.86 14.01 20.86
CA ASP A 94 -25.83 12.98 20.97
C ASP A 94 -25.05 12.89 19.66
N THR A 95 -23.81 13.35 19.70
CA THR A 95 -22.87 13.32 18.57
C THR A 95 -22.03 12.05 18.54
N GLU A 96 -22.24 11.09 19.45
CA GLU A 96 -21.40 9.90 19.59
C GLU A 96 -21.41 9.04 18.32
N ALA A 97 -22.58 8.77 17.75
CA ALA A 97 -22.71 8.02 16.50
C ALA A 97 -21.98 8.71 15.34
N ARG A 98 -22.04 10.05 15.29
CA ARG A 98 -21.34 10.85 14.29
C ARG A 98 -19.83 10.84 14.52
N LEU A 99 -19.39 10.92 15.77
CA LEU A 99 -17.99 10.87 16.15
C LEU A 99 -17.39 9.50 15.79
N GLU A 100 -18.03 8.40 16.16
CA GLU A 100 -17.52 7.06 15.84
C GLU A 100 -17.45 6.83 14.33
N ALA A 101 -18.48 7.22 13.57
CA ALA A 101 -18.45 7.13 12.12
C ALA A 101 -17.31 7.96 11.49
N LEU A 102 -17.02 9.14 12.03
CA LEU A 102 -15.88 9.96 11.57
C LEU A 102 -14.53 9.37 11.97
N LEU A 103 -14.43 8.80 13.17
CA LEU A 103 -13.20 8.13 13.65
C LEU A 103 -12.90 6.90 12.79
N GLU A 104 -13.91 6.12 12.44
CA GLU A 104 -13.75 4.96 11.56
C GLU A 104 -13.32 5.37 10.16
N ARG A 105 -14.02 6.34 9.56
CA ARG A 105 -13.63 6.90 8.26
C ARG A 105 -12.19 7.44 8.26
N ARG A 106 -11.75 8.02 9.37
CA ARG A 106 -10.35 8.47 9.54
C ARG A 106 -9.39 7.28 9.60
N ARG A 107 -9.73 6.20 10.31
CA ARG A 107 -8.91 4.98 10.37
C ARG A 107 -8.76 4.37 8.98
N GLU A 108 -9.86 4.22 8.24
CA GLU A 108 -9.87 3.72 6.87
C GLU A 108 -9.02 4.59 5.93
N ALA A 109 -9.23 5.91 5.97
CA ALA A 109 -8.46 6.85 5.14
C ALA A 109 -6.96 6.81 5.46
N LYS A 110 -6.60 6.63 6.74
CA LYS A 110 -5.20 6.50 7.15
C LYS A 110 -4.59 5.19 6.65
N ALA A 111 -5.30 4.07 6.77
CA ALA A 111 -4.85 2.79 6.25
C ALA A 111 -4.63 2.84 4.73
N ALA A 112 -5.59 3.43 3.98
CA ALA A 112 -5.47 3.63 2.54
C ALA A 112 -4.28 4.54 2.17
N MET A 113 -4.02 5.59 2.96
CA MET A 113 -2.86 6.47 2.77
C MET A 113 -1.54 5.71 2.98
N GLU A 114 -1.45 4.89 4.03
CA GLU A 114 -0.26 4.09 4.33
C GLU A 114 0.00 3.03 3.24
N GLU A 115 -1.05 2.36 2.75
CA GLU A 115 -0.94 1.43 1.61
C GLU A 115 -0.47 2.14 0.34
N ALA A 116 -1.07 3.29 0.01
CA ALA A 116 -0.67 4.08 -1.16
C ALA A 116 0.80 4.53 -1.04
N ALA A 117 1.24 4.99 0.12
CA ALA A 117 2.62 5.39 0.36
C ALA A 117 3.60 4.22 0.20
N SER A 118 3.24 3.01 0.64
CA SER A 118 4.06 1.80 0.44
C SER A 118 4.20 1.47 -1.05
N ARG A 119 3.09 1.52 -1.80
CA ARG A 119 3.06 1.26 -3.24
C ARG A 119 3.87 2.30 -4.01
N ASP A 120 3.80 3.57 -3.62
CA ASP A 120 4.59 4.63 -4.22
C ASP A 120 6.09 4.43 -3.96
N ALA A 121 6.48 4.03 -2.74
CA ALA A 121 7.87 3.75 -2.41
C ALA A 121 8.43 2.55 -3.21
N GLU A 122 7.65 1.48 -3.37
CA GLU A 122 8.00 0.34 -4.22
C GLU A 122 8.15 0.74 -5.68
N ALA A 123 7.19 1.50 -6.22
CA ALA A 123 7.24 1.99 -7.59
C ALA A 123 8.45 2.90 -7.83
N ASP A 124 8.80 3.78 -6.87
CA ASP A 124 9.96 4.63 -6.99
C ASP A 124 11.27 3.83 -6.95
N SER A 125 11.38 2.84 -6.07
CA SER A 125 12.53 1.93 -6.03
C SER A 125 12.73 1.19 -7.36
N LEU A 126 11.66 0.63 -7.93
CA LEU A 126 11.69 -0.03 -9.24
C LEU A 126 12.13 0.94 -10.35
N ARG A 127 11.61 2.18 -10.32
CA ARG A 127 11.98 3.24 -11.26
C ARG A 127 13.45 3.61 -11.13
N GLN A 128 13.96 3.80 -9.92
CA GLN A 128 15.36 4.11 -9.66
C GLN A 128 16.27 2.99 -10.19
N ASN A 129 15.95 1.73 -9.90
CA ASN A 129 16.69 0.57 -10.40
C ASN A 129 16.71 0.52 -11.94
N ALA A 130 15.58 0.80 -12.60
CA ALA A 130 15.49 0.85 -14.05
C ALA A 130 16.35 1.99 -14.64
N VAL A 131 16.34 3.18 -14.01
CA VAL A 131 17.18 4.31 -14.41
C VAL A 131 18.65 3.97 -14.26
N THR A 132 19.06 3.43 -13.11
CA THR A 132 20.46 3.01 -12.89
C THR A 132 20.91 1.98 -13.92
N ARG A 133 20.10 0.96 -14.20
CA ARG A 133 20.41 -0.05 -15.24
C ARG A 133 20.54 0.58 -16.62
N ARG A 134 19.62 1.45 -17.00
CA ARG A 134 19.67 2.18 -18.27
C ARG A 134 20.95 3.01 -18.38
N ASP A 135 21.32 3.72 -17.32
CA ASP A 135 22.50 4.57 -17.31
C ASP A 135 23.79 3.76 -17.44
N VAL A 136 23.87 2.59 -16.78
CA VAL A 136 24.97 1.63 -16.95
C VAL A 136 25.03 1.14 -18.39
N PHE A 137 23.92 0.67 -18.97
CA PHE A 137 23.88 0.19 -20.35
C PHE A 137 24.24 1.29 -21.35
N THR A 138 23.81 2.52 -21.10
CA THR A 138 24.17 3.67 -21.94
C THR A 138 25.69 3.88 -21.93
N ARG A 139 26.33 3.83 -20.76
CA ARG A 139 27.79 3.95 -20.64
C ARG A 139 28.52 2.80 -21.34
N VAL A 140 28.08 1.56 -21.13
CA VAL A 140 28.67 0.39 -21.79
C VAL A 140 28.49 0.46 -23.30
N SER A 141 27.33 0.89 -23.79
CA SER A 141 27.07 1.03 -25.23
C SER A 141 27.90 2.13 -25.89
N ALA A 142 28.26 3.18 -25.14
CA ALA A 142 29.14 4.25 -25.60
C ALA A 142 30.63 3.91 -25.44
N PHE A 143 30.95 2.80 -24.77
CA PHE A 143 32.31 2.35 -24.56
C PHE A 143 32.81 1.65 -25.82
N THR A 144 33.97 2.06 -26.30
CA THR A 144 34.55 1.55 -27.54
C THR A 144 35.88 0.85 -27.27
N TRP A 145 36.23 -0.17 -28.06
CA TRP A 145 37.43 -0.98 -27.83
C TRP A 145 38.74 -0.20 -27.92
N ASP A 146 38.76 0.91 -28.67
CA ASP A 146 39.91 1.82 -28.73
C ASP A 146 40.21 2.50 -27.37
N GLN A 147 39.23 2.58 -26.48
CA GLN A 147 39.43 3.07 -25.11
C GLN A 147 40.13 2.02 -24.22
N VAL A 148 40.29 0.78 -24.69
CA VAL A 148 41.00 -0.31 -24.00
C VAL A 148 42.37 -0.53 -24.66
N ASP A 149 43.37 0.24 -24.22
CA ASP A 149 44.74 0.11 -24.73
C ASP A 149 45.51 -1.04 -24.05
N LEU A 150 45.22 -2.26 -24.50
CA LEU A 150 45.93 -3.47 -24.07
C LEU A 150 47.42 -3.44 -24.44
N ALA A 151 47.78 -2.79 -25.55
CA ALA A 151 49.15 -2.78 -26.05
C ALA A 151 50.07 -1.93 -25.16
N SER A 152 49.65 -0.73 -24.80
CA SER A 152 50.39 0.12 -23.85
C SER A 152 50.43 -0.50 -22.46
N ALA A 153 49.31 -1.06 -21.99
CA ALA A 153 49.30 -1.79 -20.72
C ALA A 153 50.33 -2.94 -20.72
N ALA A 154 50.34 -3.77 -21.75
CA ALA A 154 51.29 -4.87 -21.91
C ALA A 154 52.75 -4.38 -22.03
N ALA A 155 52.99 -3.28 -22.74
CA ALA A 155 54.31 -2.68 -22.90
C ALA A 155 54.86 -2.16 -21.57
N VAL A 156 54.03 -1.47 -20.77
CA VAL A 156 54.39 -1.03 -19.42
C VAL A 156 54.71 -2.23 -18.53
N THR A 157 53.86 -3.27 -18.54
CA THR A 157 54.12 -4.49 -17.77
C THR A 157 55.43 -5.15 -18.18
N LYS A 158 55.71 -5.26 -19.48
CA LYS A 158 56.95 -5.82 -20.00
C LYS A 158 58.17 -5.01 -19.57
N ALA A 159 58.14 -3.69 -19.72
CA ALA A 159 59.22 -2.80 -19.31
C ALA A 159 59.53 -2.93 -17.81
N ARG A 160 58.50 -2.99 -16.96
CA ARG A 160 58.67 -3.21 -15.51
C ARG A 160 59.24 -4.59 -15.19
N ARG A 161 58.80 -5.64 -15.89
CA ARG A 161 59.38 -6.98 -15.76
C ARG A 161 60.84 -7.01 -16.19
N ASP A 162 61.21 -6.30 -17.24
CA ASP A 162 62.59 -6.21 -17.74
C ASP A 162 63.50 -5.46 -16.78
N GLU A 163 63.03 -4.33 -16.23
CA GLU A 163 63.70 -3.57 -15.19
C GLU A 163 63.92 -4.41 -13.93
N LEU A 164 62.87 -5.10 -13.45
CA LEU A 164 62.97 -6.05 -12.33
C LEU A 164 64.00 -7.13 -12.61
N ARG A 165 64.00 -7.72 -13.81
CA ARG A 165 64.98 -8.74 -14.22
C ARG A 165 66.41 -8.19 -14.18
N ALA A 166 66.63 -6.97 -14.68
CA ALA A 166 67.94 -6.34 -14.76
C ALA A 166 68.49 -5.92 -13.37
N LEU A 167 67.64 -5.48 -12.44
CA LEU A 167 68.04 -5.16 -11.08
C LEU A 167 68.41 -6.42 -10.29
N THR A 168 67.58 -7.46 -10.40
CA THR A 168 67.81 -8.74 -9.72
C THR A 168 68.92 -9.57 -10.37
N SER A 169 69.26 -9.35 -11.64
CA SER A 169 70.43 -9.97 -12.27
C SER A 169 71.75 -9.26 -11.94
N ARG A 170 71.76 -8.06 -11.36
CA ARG A 170 73.01 -7.37 -10.97
C ARG A 170 73.41 -7.57 -9.52
N SER A 171 72.49 -8.05 -8.68
CA SER A 171 72.76 -8.34 -7.27
C SER A 171 72.60 -9.84 -7.01
N GLY A 172 73.68 -10.49 -6.57
CA GLY A 172 73.67 -11.93 -6.24
C GLY A 172 72.70 -12.25 -5.09
N THR A 173 72.63 -11.39 -4.07
CA THR A 173 71.72 -11.53 -2.93
C THR A 173 70.25 -11.35 -3.31
N LEU A 174 69.92 -10.43 -4.23
CA LEU A 174 68.54 -10.26 -4.73
C LEU A 174 68.12 -11.35 -5.71
N ARG A 175 69.07 -12.01 -6.37
CA ARG A 175 68.81 -13.13 -7.29
C ARG A 175 68.37 -14.38 -6.53
N ASP A 176 68.99 -14.65 -5.39
CA ASP A 176 68.67 -15.79 -4.51
C ASP A 176 67.31 -15.65 -3.82
N VAL A 177 66.88 -14.43 -3.47
CA VAL A 177 65.55 -14.15 -2.90
C VAL A 177 64.42 -14.20 -3.96
N ARG A 178 64.75 -14.04 -5.25
CA ARG A 178 63.75 -14.02 -6.35
C ARG A 178 63.15 -15.39 -6.66
N GLY A 179 63.92 -16.47 -6.49
CA GLY A 179 63.42 -17.84 -6.70
C GLY A 179 62.24 -18.20 -5.81
N PRO A 180 62.35 -18.01 -4.48
CA PRO A 180 61.25 -18.23 -3.53
C PRO A 180 60.01 -17.35 -3.77
N LEU A 181 60.18 -16.06 -4.09
CA LEU A 181 59.06 -15.14 -4.34
C LEU A 181 58.30 -15.45 -5.64
N ARG A 182 58.99 -15.94 -6.67
CA ARG A 182 58.36 -16.33 -7.94
C ARG A 182 57.46 -17.56 -7.78
N LEU A 183 57.89 -18.54 -6.99
CA LEU A 183 57.06 -19.70 -6.64
C LEU A 183 55.79 -19.31 -5.88
N HIS A 184 55.83 -18.24 -5.06
CA HIS A 184 54.65 -17.73 -4.38
C HIS A 184 53.67 -17.01 -5.34
N PHE A 185 54.18 -16.20 -6.27
CA PHE A 185 53.35 -15.48 -7.24
C PHE A 185 52.75 -16.41 -8.31
N ASP A 186 53.52 -17.40 -8.77
CA ASP A 186 53.03 -18.44 -9.68
C ASP A 186 51.96 -19.32 -9.00
N LEU A 187 51.99 -19.45 -7.66
CA LEU A 187 50.93 -20.08 -6.86
C LEU A 187 49.67 -19.21 -6.79
N GLU A 188 49.79 -17.89 -6.60
CA GLU A 188 48.64 -16.97 -6.62
C GLU A 188 48.00 -16.86 -8.01
N GLU A 189 48.79 -16.88 -9.09
CA GLU A 189 48.28 -16.88 -10.47
C GLU A 189 47.57 -18.21 -10.78
N ALA A 190 48.10 -19.34 -10.30
CA ALA A 190 47.43 -20.64 -10.38
C ALA A 190 46.14 -20.69 -9.52
N ILE A 191 46.11 -20.04 -8.36
CA ILE A 191 44.91 -19.91 -7.52
C ILE A 191 43.85 -19.05 -8.21
N CYS A 192 44.23 -17.90 -8.79
CA CYS A 192 43.31 -17.07 -9.59
C CYS A 192 42.75 -17.82 -10.81
N ALA A 193 43.58 -18.61 -11.50
CA ALA A 193 43.14 -19.44 -12.63
C ALA A 193 42.20 -20.58 -12.21
N LEU A 194 42.33 -21.08 -10.98
CA LEU A 194 41.42 -22.07 -10.38
C LEU A 194 40.13 -21.44 -9.84
N GLU A 195 40.16 -20.21 -9.33
CA GLU A 195 38.99 -19.49 -8.80
C GLU A 195 38.11 -18.87 -9.90
N TRP A 196 38.70 -18.34 -10.97
CA TRP A 196 37.98 -17.61 -12.02
C TRP A 196 37.92 -18.35 -13.37
N GLY A 197 38.56 -19.53 -13.47
CA GLY A 197 38.64 -20.31 -14.72
C GLY A 197 39.54 -19.66 -15.79
N PRO A 198 40.00 -20.42 -16.81
CA PRO A 198 40.77 -19.83 -17.91
C PRO A 198 39.92 -18.76 -18.61
N PRO A 199 40.53 -17.67 -19.15
CA PRO A 199 39.78 -16.71 -19.94
C PRO A 199 39.15 -17.46 -21.10
N GLN A 200 37.83 -17.57 -21.08
CA GLN A 200 37.12 -18.19 -22.20
C GLN A 200 37.35 -17.28 -23.39
N GLY A 201 38.24 -17.72 -24.30
CA GLY A 201 38.31 -17.18 -25.64
C GLY A 201 36.90 -17.24 -26.22
N CYS A 202 36.52 -16.16 -26.89
CA CYS A 202 35.21 -15.97 -27.50
C CYS A 202 34.73 -17.27 -28.14
N VAL A 203 33.80 -17.97 -27.48
CA VAL A 203 33.05 -19.05 -28.11
C VAL A 203 32.08 -18.36 -29.06
N ASP A 204 32.26 -18.63 -30.35
CA ASP A 204 31.31 -18.23 -31.37
C ASP A 204 29.93 -18.80 -31.00
N GLY A 205 29.03 -17.88 -30.60
CA GLY A 205 27.58 -17.97 -30.72
C GLY A 205 26.87 -19.10 -29.98
N GLU A 206 26.34 -18.80 -28.78
CA GLU A 206 24.93 -19.06 -28.46
C GLU A 206 24.39 -17.90 -27.61
N ASP A 207 23.31 -17.27 -28.07
CA ASP A 207 22.62 -16.13 -27.44
C ASP A 207 21.95 -16.58 -26.12
N PRO A 208 22.33 -16.05 -24.94
CA PRO A 208 21.66 -16.40 -23.68
C PRO A 208 20.30 -15.68 -23.49
N PHE A 209 19.83 -14.93 -24.51
CA PHE A 209 18.55 -14.21 -24.49
C PHE A 209 17.44 -14.87 -25.34
N ALA A 210 17.65 -16.08 -25.86
CA ALA A 210 16.72 -16.71 -26.81
C ALA A 210 15.55 -17.50 -26.19
N ASP A 211 15.25 -17.38 -24.89
CA ASP A 211 14.13 -18.11 -24.28
C ASP A 211 13.28 -17.28 -23.32
N GLU A 212 12.63 -16.20 -23.80
CA GLU A 212 11.46 -15.68 -23.06
C GLU A 212 10.41 -14.97 -23.93
N THR A 213 10.22 -15.43 -25.17
CA THR A 213 9.07 -15.01 -25.99
C THR A 213 8.38 -16.17 -26.70
N ARG A 214 7.77 -17.09 -25.95
CA ARG A 214 6.52 -17.73 -26.44
C ARG A 214 5.59 -18.26 -25.36
N SER A 215 4.52 -17.49 -25.16
CA SER A 215 3.14 -17.93 -24.90
C SER A 215 2.85 -18.85 -23.72
N ARG A 216 1.99 -18.35 -22.82
CA ARG A 216 0.80 -19.11 -22.43
C ARG A 216 -0.36 -18.16 -22.18
N SER A 217 -1.18 -18.05 -23.21
CA SER A 217 -2.61 -17.77 -23.10
C SER A 217 -3.30 -18.89 -22.30
N SER A 218 -4.23 -18.49 -21.43
CA SER A 218 -5.48 -19.17 -21.06
C SER A 218 -5.46 -20.60 -20.46
N SER A 219 -5.72 -20.67 -19.14
CA SER A 219 -6.73 -21.52 -18.40
C SER A 219 -6.81 -23.05 -18.63
N PRO A 220 -7.55 -23.88 -17.82
CA PRO A 220 -8.02 -23.79 -16.42
C PRO A 220 -7.83 -25.10 -15.57
N THR A 221 -8.23 -25.04 -14.28
CA THR A 221 -8.92 -26.08 -13.44
C THR A 221 -8.36 -27.49 -13.13
N CYS A 222 -8.26 -27.74 -11.81
CA CYS A 222 -8.79 -28.87 -10.98
C CYS A 222 -8.39 -30.37 -11.14
N ALA A 223 -8.32 -30.99 -9.93
CA ALA A 223 -8.49 -32.43 -9.54
C ALA A 223 -7.22 -33.33 -9.56
N VAL A 224 -6.58 -33.71 -8.43
CA VAL A 224 -6.92 -34.62 -7.30
C VAL A 224 -6.20 -35.99 -7.38
N SER A 225 -5.80 -36.51 -6.20
CA SER A 225 -5.47 -37.90 -5.77
C SER A 225 -3.97 -38.25 -5.58
N SER A 226 -3.46 -38.36 -4.33
CA SER A 226 -3.46 -39.51 -3.36
C SER A 226 -2.52 -40.65 -3.79
N LYS A 227 -1.59 -41.26 -3.04
CA LYS A 227 -1.49 -41.80 -1.66
C LYS A 227 -0.02 -42.29 -1.47
N ALA A 228 0.69 -42.07 -0.36
CA ALA A 228 0.80 -42.85 0.90
C ALA A 228 1.91 -43.92 0.98
N THR A 229 2.77 -43.84 2.02
CA THR A 229 3.15 -44.95 2.95
C THR A 229 3.98 -44.44 4.15
N GLY A 230 3.58 -44.77 5.39
CA GLY A 230 4.42 -44.77 6.62
C GLY A 230 4.83 -46.21 6.99
N PRO A 231 4.96 -46.64 8.27
CA PRO A 231 5.26 -45.93 9.54
C PRO A 231 6.29 -46.69 10.43
N THR A 232 6.62 -46.19 11.63
CA THR A 232 6.73 -47.00 12.90
C THR A 232 6.95 -46.13 14.16
N SER A 233 6.62 -46.72 15.31
CA SER A 233 6.16 -46.13 16.57
C SER A 233 7.12 -46.23 17.77
N ARG A 234 6.96 -45.27 18.70
CA ARG A 234 7.34 -45.08 20.14
C ARG A 234 7.18 -46.29 21.12
N PRO A 235 7.37 -46.17 22.48
CA PRO A 235 8.31 -45.46 23.43
C PRO A 235 8.69 -46.41 24.64
N PRO A 236 8.80 -46.07 25.98
CA PRO A 236 9.06 -44.84 26.80
C PRO A 236 10.23 -45.02 27.85
N VAL A 237 10.58 -44.10 28.79
CA VAL A 237 10.05 -43.94 30.18
C VAL A 237 10.85 -42.87 30.99
N ARG A 238 10.14 -41.93 31.68
CA ARG A 238 10.38 -41.15 32.97
C ARG A 238 11.74 -40.44 33.22
N SER A 239 11.92 -39.43 34.08
CA SER A 239 11.12 -38.52 34.93
C SER A 239 12.13 -37.59 35.66
N SER A 240 11.68 -36.38 35.99
CA SER A 240 12.07 -35.53 37.16
C SER A 240 13.09 -34.40 37.03
N ALA A 241 12.67 -33.32 37.71
CA ALA A 241 13.38 -32.25 38.40
C ALA A 241 13.53 -30.89 37.67
N SER A 242 13.05 -29.88 38.39
CA SER A 242 12.84 -28.47 38.04
C SER A 242 14.01 -27.61 38.59
N PRO A 243 13.96 -26.27 38.74
CA PRO A 243 14.85 -25.32 38.06
C PRO A 243 15.87 -24.60 38.99
N CYS A 244 16.85 -23.90 38.41
CA CYS A 244 17.73 -22.97 39.13
C CYS A 244 17.52 -21.51 38.67
N CYS A 245 17.01 -20.73 39.62
CA CYS A 245 17.21 -19.32 39.97
C CYS A 245 17.47 -18.24 38.90
N SER A 246 16.53 -17.30 38.86
CA SER A 246 16.82 -15.86 38.75
C SER A 246 16.72 -15.23 40.15
N ALA A 247 17.77 -14.53 40.56
CA ALA A 247 17.77 -13.35 41.42
C ALA A 247 19.14 -12.67 41.24
#